data_AF-A0A2X0LJX0-F1
#
_entry.id   AF-A0A2X0LJX0-F1
#
_cell.length_a   1.000
_cell.length_b   1.000
_cell.length_c   1.000
_cell.angle_alpha   90.00
_cell.angle_beta   90.00
_cell.angle_gamma   90.00
#
_symmetry.space_group_name_H-M   'P 1'
#
loop_
_entity.id
_entity.type
_entity.pdbx_description
1 polymer ?
#
loop_
_entity_poly.entity_id
_entity_poly.type
_entity_poly.pdbx_seq_one_letter_code
_entity_poly.pdbx_strand_id
1 'polypeptide(L)'
;MAAAQMTPEFRAYEGEYDAVKQSVQGKIDEDVAQQRGEQRKATIRRINMELEEADEIIEQMEMEARGKAALMIKVRQYKGEVKTFRSKVVRQRLMSQGRDLSRSNSYPAAALAPSSQTALSAISDRDLLLSQPAHSAYTIDVDDDEIAGVSSSQAQRSRLLQSTQTLNKSGDRLTNSQRLAAESEEMGGSILSSLRMQRGQLESANEELEQADGSIAKASVTLKKMVRLAYRQRIMLIGFGIALMILIVLILWHKLK
;
A
#
# COMPACT_ATOMS: atom_id res chain seq x y z
N MET A 1 2.88 30.62 48.77
CA MET A 1 3.26 30.61 47.33
C MET A 1 4.45 29.68 47.16
N ALA A 2 4.21 28.38 46.93
CA ALA A 2 5.27 27.45 46.55
C ALA A 2 5.48 27.59 45.05
N ALA A 3 6.63 28.11 44.66
CA ALA A 3 6.98 28.32 43.26
C ALA A 3 6.82 27.01 42.46
N ALA A 4 6.35 27.16 41.23
CA ALA A 4 6.29 26.12 40.21
C ALA A 4 7.70 25.62 39.85
N GLN A 5 8.35 24.92 40.76
CA GLN A 5 9.67 24.37 40.55
C GLN A 5 9.54 23.08 39.73
N MET A 6 10.07 23.15 38.51
CA MET A 6 10.36 21.98 37.70
C MET A 6 11.28 21.07 38.52
N THR A 7 10.84 19.85 38.80
CA THR A 7 11.65 18.91 39.59
C THR A 7 12.93 18.56 38.84
N PRO A 8 14.04 18.31 39.55
CA PRO A 8 15.29 17.89 38.91
C PRO A 8 15.10 16.61 38.08
N GLU A 9 14.24 15.70 38.53
CA GLU A 9 13.83 14.49 37.80
C GLU A 9 13.10 14.82 36.50
N PHE A 10 12.17 15.79 36.52
CA PHE A 10 11.49 16.24 35.30
C PHE A 10 12.47 16.86 34.29
N ARG A 11 13.52 17.54 34.75
CA ARG A 11 14.57 18.08 33.85
C ARG A 11 15.44 16.99 33.23
N ALA A 12 15.71 15.92 33.96
CA ALA A 12 16.43 14.77 33.42
C ALA A 12 15.62 14.11 32.29
N TYR A 13 14.34 13.85 32.55
CA TYR A 13 13.43 13.30 31.53
C TYR A 13 13.19 14.25 30.35
N GLU A 14 13.16 15.57 30.58
CA GLU A 14 13.07 16.56 29.51
C GLU A 14 14.33 16.51 28.60
N GLY A 15 15.51 16.35 29.19
CA GLY A 15 16.76 16.18 28.43
C GLY A 15 16.83 14.86 27.64
N GLU A 16 16.38 13.76 28.24
CA GLU A 16 16.27 12.46 27.57
C GLU A 16 15.27 12.52 26.41
N TYR A 17 14.11 13.14 26.62
CA TYR A 17 13.11 13.36 25.57
C TYR A 17 13.66 14.23 24.42
N ASP A 18 14.38 15.31 24.72
CA ASP A 18 14.98 16.16 23.70
C ASP A 18 16.05 15.43 22.87
N ALA A 19 16.83 14.54 23.49
CA ALA A 19 17.79 13.70 22.77
C ALA A 19 17.09 12.72 21.80
N VAL A 20 16.03 12.04 22.26
CA VAL A 20 15.23 11.13 21.43
C VAL A 20 14.55 11.91 20.31
N LYS A 21 14.00 13.10 20.60
CA LYS A 21 13.39 13.99 19.61
C LYS A 21 14.36 14.39 18.50
N GLN A 22 15.58 14.80 18.85
CA GLN A 22 16.61 15.15 17.86
C GLN A 22 17.00 13.94 17.01
N SER A 23 17.18 12.76 17.62
CA SER A 23 17.47 11.51 16.91
C SER A 23 16.37 11.14 15.91
N VAL A 24 15.11 11.15 16.35
CA VAL A 24 13.94 10.84 15.52
C VAL A 24 13.81 11.85 14.38
N GLN A 25 13.99 13.14 14.66
CA GLN A 25 13.83 14.17 13.65
C GLN A 25 14.95 14.11 12.60
N GLY A 26 16.20 13.90 12.99
CA GLY A 26 17.31 13.67 12.07
C GLY A 26 17.08 12.46 11.17
N LYS A 27 16.64 11.33 11.73
CA LYS A 27 16.35 10.11 10.96
C LYS A 27 15.16 10.29 10.01
N ILE A 28 14.14 11.05 10.40
CA ILE A 28 12.99 11.36 9.52
C ILE A 28 13.41 12.25 8.35
N ASP A 29 14.18 13.30 8.62
CA ASP A 29 14.53 14.32 7.62
C ASP A 29 15.65 13.83 6.68
N GLU A 30 16.63 13.07 7.19
CA GLU A 30 17.82 12.63 6.44
C GLU A 30 17.66 11.22 5.87
N ASP A 31 17.37 10.22 6.72
CA ASP A 31 17.37 8.82 6.30
C ASP A 31 16.11 8.41 5.53
N VAL A 32 14.93 8.86 5.95
CA VAL A 32 13.68 8.47 5.27
C VAL A 32 13.53 9.18 3.91
N ALA A 33 14.19 10.32 3.73
CA ALA A 33 14.25 11.04 2.45
C ALA A 33 15.23 10.38 1.45
N GLN A 34 16.40 9.94 1.91
CA GLN A 34 17.46 9.40 1.06
C GLN A 34 17.36 7.89 0.83
N GLN A 35 16.91 7.11 1.81
CA GLN A 35 16.87 5.65 1.71
C GLN A 35 15.64 5.17 0.91
N ARG A 36 15.83 4.13 0.07
CA ARG A 36 14.78 3.49 -0.73
C ARG A 36 14.59 2.02 -0.32
N GLY A 37 13.38 1.50 -0.50
CA GLY A 37 13.06 0.07 -0.33
C GLY A 37 13.26 -0.45 1.10
N GLU A 38 14.07 -1.51 1.23
CA GLU A 38 14.24 -2.28 2.47
C GLU A 38 14.99 -1.51 3.57
N GLN A 39 16.02 -0.74 3.21
CA GLN A 39 16.76 0.11 4.16
C GLN A 39 15.84 1.16 4.80
N ARG A 40 14.98 1.80 4.01
CA ARG A 40 13.96 2.74 4.51
C ARG A 40 12.99 2.05 5.47
N LYS A 41 12.57 0.81 5.17
CA LYS A 41 11.64 0.04 6.02
C LYS A 41 12.30 -0.32 7.36
N ALA A 42 13.59 -0.67 7.35
CA ALA A 42 14.37 -0.91 8.56
C ALA A 42 14.55 0.36 9.40
N THR A 43 14.85 1.50 8.77
CA THR A 43 14.98 2.78 9.46
C THR A 43 13.66 3.27 10.05
N ILE A 44 12.54 3.09 9.34
CA ILE A 44 11.21 3.39 9.91
C ILE A 44 10.91 2.52 11.13
N ARG A 45 11.34 1.24 11.16
CA ARG A 45 11.19 0.39 12.34
C ARG A 45 12.01 0.90 13.52
N ARG A 46 13.25 1.36 13.28
CA ARG A 46 14.09 2.00 14.30
C ARG A 46 13.45 3.28 14.86
N ILE A 47 12.94 4.14 13.97
CA ILE A 47 12.21 5.35 14.36
C ILE A 47 10.98 5.02 15.22
N ASN A 48 10.25 3.95 14.89
CA ASN A 48 9.12 3.53 15.71
C ASN A 48 9.52 3.06 17.11
N MET A 49 10.64 2.33 17.26
CA MET A 49 11.16 1.97 18.59
C MET A 49 11.56 3.21 19.39
N GLU A 50 12.21 4.20 18.77
CA GLU A 50 12.57 5.46 19.45
C GLU A 50 11.32 6.30 19.80
N LEU A 51 10.24 6.21 19.03
CA LEU A 51 8.97 6.85 19.37
C LEU A 51 8.24 6.13 20.53
N GLU A 52 8.43 4.83 20.69
CA GLU A 52 7.94 4.08 21.86
C GLU A 52 8.73 4.46 23.13
N GLU A 53 10.05 4.60 23.02
CA GLU A 53 10.91 5.14 24.09
C GLU A 53 10.49 6.58 24.48
N ALA A 54 10.18 7.43 23.50
CA ALA A 54 9.67 8.78 23.76
C ALA A 54 8.32 8.77 24.51
N ASP A 55 7.42 7.82 24.20
CA ASP A 55 6.15 7.66 24.90
C ASP A 55 6.36 7.18 26.35
N GLU A 56 7.33 6.30 26.60
CA GLU A 56 7.71 5.85 27.96
C GLU A 56 8.28 7.01 28.80
N ILE A 57 9.19 7.80 28.23
CA ILE A 57 9.76 8.99 28.90
C ILE A 57 8.64 10.01 29.21
N ILE A 58 7.68 10.20 28.28
CA ILE A 58 6.53 11.07 28.50
C ILE A 58 5.62 10.56 29.61
N GLU A 59 5.42 9.24 29.72
CA GLU A 59 4.64 8.65 30.80
C GLU A 59 5.31 8.88 32.17
N GLN A 60 6.63 8.73 32.26
CA GLN A 60 7.41 9.09 33.45
C GLN A 60 7.32 10.59 33.75
N MET A 61 7.44 11.47 32.75
CA MET A 61 7.20 12.91 32.95
C MET A 61 5.78 13.22 33.44
N GLU A 62 4.77 12.46 32.99
CA GLU A 62 3.38 12.64 33.41
C GLU A 62 3.18 12.26 34.88
N MET A 63 3.78 11.16 35.32
CA MET A 63 3.74 10.70 36.72
C MET A 63 4.30 11.78 37.66
N GLU A 64 5.40 12.41 37.27
CA GLU A 64 6.14 13.39 38.07
C GLU A 64 5.52 14.79 37.97
N ALA A 65 4.75 15.02 36.90
CA ALA A 65 3.93 16.21 36.69
C ALA A 65 2.56 16.13 37.37
N ARG A 66 2.13 14.97 37.91
CA ARG A 66 0.85 14.86 38.63
C ARG A 66 0.77 15.87 39.77
N GLY A 67 -0.31 16.65 39.80
CA GLY A 67 -0.51 17.73 40.76
C GLY A 67 0.19 19.06 40.42
N LYS A 68 1.02 19.12 39.37
CA LYS A 68 1.71 20.35 38.91
C LYS A 68 1.14 20.79 37.55
N ALA A 69 0.13 21.66 37.60
CA ALA A 69 -0.60 22.12 36.40
C ALA A 69 0.31 22.67 35.28
N ALA A 70 1.39 23.37 35.62
CA ALA A 70 2.35 23.91 34.64
C ALA A 70 3.13 22.81 33.89
N LEU A 71 3.52 21.73 34.58
CA LEU A 71 4.23 20.61 33.97
C LEU A 71 3.30 19.72 33.14
N MET A 72 2.04 19.53 33.59
CA MET A 72 1.03 18.82 32.81
C MET A 72 0.73 19.48 31.45
N ILE A 73 0.86 20.81 31.36
CA ILE A 73 0.74 21.52 30.08
C ILE A 73 1.89 21.13 29.13
N LYS A 74 3.13 21.08 29.63
CA LYS A 74 4.31 20.63 28.85
C LYS A 74 4.20 19.18 28.42
N VAL A 75 3.82 18.27 29.34
CA VAL A 75 3.59 16.84 29.03
C VAL A 75 2.55 16.70 27.90
N ARG A 76 1.49 17.51 27.92
CA ARG A 76 0.48 17.51 26.86
C ARG A 76 1.02 18.04 25.52
N GLN A 77 1.96 18.99 25.55
CA GLN A 77 2.66 19.45 24.35
C GLN A 77 3.55 18.34 23.77
N TYR A 78 4.34 17.67 24.61
CA TYR A 78 5.19 16.53 24.19
C TYR A 78 4.38 15.38 23.58
N LYS A 79 3.24 15.02 24.19
CA LYS A 79 2.28 14.05 23.59
C LYS A 79 1.77 14.50 22.21
N GLY A 80 1.53 15.80 22.05
CA GLY A 80 1.15 16.40 20.78
C GLY A 80 2.25 16.25 19.72
N GLU A 81 3.49 16.55 20.09
CA GLU A 81 4.66 16.45 19.21
C GLU A 81 4.89 15.00 18.75
N VAL A 82 4.90 14.02 19.66
CA VAL A 82 5.02 12.59 19.30
C VAL A 82 3.93 12.15 18.32
N LYS A 83 2.69 12.60 18.51
CA LYS A 83 1.60 12.33 17.56
C LYS A 83 1.85 12.93 16.17
N THR A 84 2.44 14.12 16.10
CA THR A 84 2.82 14.72 14.81
C THR A 84 3.99 13.97 14.17
N PHE A 85 4.98 13.52 14.94
CA PHE A 85 6.08 12.70 14.42
C PHE A 85 5.58 11.35 13.88
N ARG A 86 4.73 10.63 14.63
CA ARG A 86 4.06 9.41 14.13
C ARG A 86 3.31 9.68 12.81
N SER A 87 2.58 10.79 12.74
CA SER A 87 1.84 11.17 11.52
C SER A 87 2.77 11.46 10.33
N LYS A 88 3.94 12.07 10.56
CA LYS A 88 4.97 12.30 9.54
C LYS A 88 5.57 10.98 9.07
N VAL A 89 5.93 10.07 9.98
CA VAL A 89 6.47 8.74 9.66
C VAL A 89 5.47 7.91 8.84
N VAL A 90 4.20 7.89 9.25
CA VAL A 90 3.13 7.19 8.51
C VAL A 90 2.91 7.81 7.14
N ARG A 91 2.82 9.14 7.05
CA ARG A 91 2.69 9.86 5.76
C ARG A 91 3.85 9.53 4.83
N GLN A 92 5.06 9.46 5.38
CA GLN A 92 6.23 9.19 4.57
C GLN A 92 6.31 7.71 4.16
N ARG A 93 5.88 6.77 5.02
CA ARG A 93 5.68 5.36 4.64
C ARG A 93 4.64 5.24 3.52
N LEU A 94 3.50 5.94 3.64
CA LEU A 94 2.44 5.95 2.63
C LEU A 94 2.88 6.60 1.31
N MET A 95 3.72 7.64 1.33
CA MET A 95 4.28 8.23 0.12
C MET A 95 5.25 7.29 -0.62
N SER A 96 6.01 6.45 0.10
CA SER A 96 6.80 5.37 -0.53
C SER A 96 5.91 4.23 -1.05
N GLN A 97 4.93 3.81 -0.24
CA GLN A 97 4.08 2.68 -0.58
C GLN A 97 3.09 3.03 -1.71
N GLY A 98 2.62 4.28 -1.76
CA GLY A 98 1.82 4.84 -2.84
C GLY A 98 2.60 5.03 -4.13
N ARG A 99 3.93 5.18 -4.07
CA ARG A 99 4.81 5.11 -5.26
C ARG A 99 4.98 3.69 -5.76
N ASP A 100 5.01 2.70 -4.88
CA ASP A 100 5.06 1.28 -5.27
C ASP A 100 3.70 0.78 -5.79
N LEU A 101 2.58 1.24 -5.21
CA LEU A 101 1.22 0.98 -5.72
C LEU A 101 0.94 1.74 -7.02
N SER A 102 1.47 2.97 -7.18
CA SER A 102 1.39 3.68 -8.47
C SER A 102 2.35 3.10 -9.50
N ARG A 103 3.42 2.39 -9.11
CA ARG A 103 4.32 1.67 -10.03
C ARG A 103 3.77 0.28 -10.38
N SER A 104 3.02 -0.36 -9.49
CA SER A 104 2.28 -1.59 -9.79
C SER A 104 1.05 -1.32 -10.66
N ASN A 105 0.50 -0.09 -10.64
CA ASN A 105 -0.60 0.33 -11.52
C ASN A 105 -0.20 1.31 -12.64
N SER A 106 1.06 1.72 -12.75
CA SER A 106 1.56 2.40 -13.94
C SER A 106 2.06 1.34 -14.91
N TYR A 107 1.15 0.86 -15.76
CA TYR A 107 1.54 0.58 -17.12
C TYR A 107 2.32 1.81 -17.61
N PRO A 108 3.55 1.68 -18.13
CA PRO A 108 4.26 2.81 -18.68
C PRO A 108 3.38 3.42 -19.77
N ALA A 109 2.98 4.68 -19.60
CA ALA A 109 2.27 5.46 -20.61
C ALA A 109 3.11 5.71 -21.89
N ALA A 110 4.35 5.21 -21.92
CA ALA A 110 5.21 5.14 -23.11
C ALA A 110 5.16 3.76 -23.83
N ALA A 111 4.41 2.78 -23.33
CA ALA A 111 4.15 1.51 -24.02
C ALA A 111 2.75 1.47 -24.68
N LEU A 112 2.07 2.62 -24.79
CA LEU A 112 0.81 2.77 -25.50
C LEU A 112 0.96 3.09 -27.00
N ALA A 113 2.12 2.82 -27.58
CA ALA A 113 2.20 2.57 -29.01
C ALA A 113 2.17 1.04 -29.20
N PRO A 114 1.03 0.42 -29.55
CA PRO A 114 1.06 -0.91 -30.10
C PRO A 114 1.79 -0.78 -31.44
N SER A 115 3.07 -1.15 -31.48
CA SER A 115 3.70 -1.60 -32.71
C SER A 115 2.91 -2.82 -33.16
N SER A 116 1.86 -2.53 -33.93
CA SER A 116 0.80 -3.41 -34.40
C SER A 116 1.30 -4.37 -35.49
N GLN A 117 2.61 -4.59 -35.56
CA GLN A 117 3.25 -5.34 -36.64
C GLN A 117 3.85 -6.67 -36.17
N THR A 118 4.10 -6.88 -34.86
CA THR A 118 4.81 -8.10 -34.39
C THR A 118 3.90 -9.15 -33.74
N ALA A 119 2.76 -8.75 -33.15
CA ALA A 119 1.79 -9.71 -32.59
C ALA A 119 0.76 -10.18 -33.63
N LEU A 120 0.52 -9.38 -34.67
CA LEU A 120 -0.33 -9.75 -35.80
C LEU A 120 0.32 -10.82 -36.67
N SER A 121 1.66 -10.83 -36.83
CA SER A 121 2.34 -11.91 -37.56
C SER A 121 2.29 -13.25 -36.81
N ALA A 122 2.43 -13.27 -35.48
CA ALA A 122 2.41 -14.52 -34.71
C ALA A 122 1.00 -15.16 -34.60
N ILE A 123 -0.05 -14.34 -34.56
CA ILE A 123 -1.43 -14.82 -34.57
C ILE A 123 -1.84 -15.19 -36.00
N SER A 124 -1.47 -14.39 -37.01
CA SER A 124 -1.68 -14.74 -38.42
C SER A 124 -0.93 -16.00 -38.82
N ASP A 125 0.29 -16.24 -38.34
CA ASP A 125 1.04 -17.48 -38.62
C ASP A 125 0.36 -18.70 -37.99
N ARG A 126 -0.19 -18.57 -36.78
CA ARG A 126 -0.93 -19.63 -36.10
C ARG A 126 -2.27 -19.92 -36.79
N ASP A 127 -2.96 -18.88 -37.22
CA ASP A 127 -4.23 -18.95 -37.94
C ASP A 127 -4.03 -19.50 -39.37
N LEU A 128 -2.93 -19.15 -40.04
CA LEU A 128 -2.49 -19.71 -41.32
C LEU A 128 -2.09 -21.19 -41.20
N LEU A 129 -1.56 -21.60 -40.04
CA LEU A 129 -1.24 -22.99 -39.70
C LEU A 129 -2.46 -23.84 -39.34
N LEU A 130 -3.56 -23.19 -38.92
CA LEU A 130 -4.84 -23.82 -38.60
C LEU A 130 -5.81 -23.79 -39.79
N SER A 131 -5.66 -22.83 -40.69
CA SER A 131 -6.47 -22.67 -41.90
C SER A 131 -6.07 -23.61 -43.03
N GLN A 132 -4.92 -24.30 -42.92
CA GLN A 132 -4.59 -25.38 -43.84
C GLN A 132 -5.45 -26.59 -43.48
N PRO A 133 -6.50 -26.91 -44.26
CA PRO A 133 -7.44 -27.96 -43.89
C PRO A 133 -6.70 -29.29 -43.92
N ALA A 134 -6.80 -30.08 -42.85
CA ALA A 134 -6.30 -31.45 -42.80
C ALA A 134 -6.99 -32.39 -43.82
N HIS A 135 -7.94 -31.87 -44.60
CA HIS A 135 -8.82 -32.61 -45.50
C HIS A 135 -8.43 -32.48 -46.98
N SER A 136 -7.44 -31.65 -47.34
CA SER A 136 -7.05 -31.44 -48.75
C SER A 136 -6.08 -32.50 -49.31
N ALA A 137 -5.93 -33.65 -48.63
CA ALA A 137 -5.11 -34.77 -49.10
C ALA A 137 -5.93 -35.87 -49.80
N TYR A 138 -7.24 -35.68 -49.96
CA TYR A 138 -8.12 -36.56 -50.71
C TYR A 138 -8.72 -35.81 -51.91
N THR A 139 -7.87 -35.28 -52.79
CA THR A 139 -8.30 -35.09 -54.18
C THR A 139 -8.05 -36.42 -54.86
N ILE A 140 -9.12 -37.20 -55.06
CA ILE A 140 -9.09 -38.19 -56.11
C ILE A 140 -9.25 -37.38 -57.39
N ASP A 141 -8.13 -37.04 -58.01
CA ASP A 141 -8.12 -36.64 -59.41
C ASP A 141 -8.48 -37.90 -60.22
N VAL A 142 -9.79 -38.10 -60.42
CA VAL A 142 -10.32 -39.02 -61.44
C VAL A 142 -10.30 -38.23 -62.75
N ASP A 143 -9.12 -38.09 -63.34
CA ASP A 143 -9.03 -37.76 -64.75
C ASP A 143 -8.86 -39.09 -65.51
N ASP A 144 -9.92 -39.46 -66.23
CA ASP A 144 -9.94 -40.45 -67.28
C ASP A 144 -8.94 -40.03 -68.38
N ASP A 145 -7.83 -40.77 -68.52
CA ASP A 145 -7.27 -41.31 -69.78
C ASP A 145 -5.77 -41.62 -69.68
N GLU A 146 -5.40 -42.77 -70.26
CA GLU A 146 -4.08 -43.15 -70.82
C GLU A 146 -2.81 -43.42 -69.94
N ILE A 147 -2.42 -44.71 -69.97
CA ILE A 147 -1.06 -45.30 -70.14
C ILE A 147 -0.06 -45.45 -68.94
N ALA A 148 0.31 -46.73 -68.74
CA ALA A 148 1.57 -47.32 -68.22
C ALA A 148 1.95 -47.27 -66.71
N GLY A 149 1.45 -48.24 -65.95
CA GLY A 149 2.19 -49.36 -65.31
C GLY A 149 3.40 -49.16 -64.36
N VAL A 150 4.14 -48.04 -64.37
CA VAL A 150 5.37 -47.86 -63.55
C VAL A 150 5.25 -46.69 -62.58
N SER A 151 4.47 -45.66 -62.90
CA SER A 151 4.31 -44.45 -62.07
C SER A 151 3.43 -44.65 -60.82
N SER A 152 2.54 -45.65 -60.80
CA SER A 152 1.58 -45.88 -59.69
C SER A 152 2.26 -46.34 -58.40
N SER A 153 3.27 -47.22 -58.50
CA SER A 153 3.99 -47.77 -57.34
C SER A 153 4.85 -46.71 -56.63
N GLN A 154 5.44 -45.79 -57.41
CA GLN A 154 6.23 -44.67 -56.90
C GLN A 154 5.32 -43.59 -56.27
N ALA A 155 4.16 -43.34 -56.86
CA ALA A 155 3.12 -42.47 -56.29
C ALA A 155 2.55 -43.02 -54.97
N GLN A 156 2.30 -44.34 -54.87
CA GLN A 156 1.86 -44.97 -53.61
C GLN A 156 2.92 -44.87 -52.50
N ARG A 157 4.20 -45.08 -52.81
CA ARG A 157 5.29 -44.88 -51.83
C ARG A 157 5.39 -43.43 -51.36
N SER A 158 5.33 -42.47 -52.27
CA SER A 158 5.33 -41.04 -51.93
C SER A 158 4.17 -40.68 -50.99
N ARG A 159 2.97 -41.18 -51.29
CA ARG A 159 1.78 -41.01 -50.43
C ARG A 159 1.94 -41.64 -49.05
N LEU A 160 2.49 -42.86 -48.97
CA LEU A 160 2.74 -43.51 -47.68
C LEU A 160 3.76 -42.73 -46.86
N LEU A 161 4.87 -42.29 -47.47
CA LEU A 161 5.87 -41.47 -46.79
C LEU A 161 5.28 -40.15 -46.29
N GLN A 162 4.48 -39.47 -47.10
CA GLN A 162 3.80 -38.24 -46.72
C GLN A 162 2.78 -38.46 -45.58
N SER A 163 2.05 -39.58 -45.61
CA SER A 163 1.15 -39.99 -44.53
C SER A 163 1.93 -40.25 -43.23
N THR A 164 3.06 -40.97 -43.31
CA THR A 164 3.91 -41.22 -42.14
C THR A 164 4.50 -39.92 -41.58
N GLN A 165 4.94 -39.01 -42.43
CA GLN A 165 5.48 -37.71 -42.03
C GLN A 165 4.39 -36.84 -41.36
N THR A 166 3.16 -36.89 -41.87
CA THR A 166 2.01 -36.18 -41.29
C THR A 166 1.63 -36.75 -39.93
N LEU A 167 1.64 -38.07 -39.79
CA LEU A 167 1.42 -38.75 -38.51
C LEU A 167 2.51 -38.42 -37.50
N ASN A 168 3.77 -38.44 -37.90
CA ASN A 168 4.90 -38.13 -37.03
C ASN A 168 4.81 -36.67 -36.52
N LYS A 169 4.53 -35.73 -37.44
CA LYS A 169 4.27 -34.31 -37.10
C LYS A 169 3.04 -34.14 -36.19
N SER A 170 2.03 -34.99 -36.32
CA SER A 170 0.85 -34.97 -35.44
C SER A 170 1.17 -35.51 -34.05
N GLY A 171 2.04 -36.53 -33.95
CA GLY A 171 2.58 -37.03 -32.69
C GLY A 171 3.35 -35.94 -31.93
N ASP A 172 4.26 -35.24 -32.60
CA ASP A 172 5.03 -34.14 -32.00
C ASP A 172 4.11 -33.02 -31.46
N ARG A 173 3.05 -32.69 -32.21
CA ARG A 173 2.04 -31.71 -31.79
C ARG A 173 1.26 -32.16 -30.56
N LEU A 174 0.89 -33.43 -30.48
CA LEU A 174 0.19 -34.02 -29.33
C LEU A 174 1.08 -33.97 -28.08
N THR A 175 2.34 -34.39 -28.19
CA THR A 175 3.30 -34.30 -27.08
C THR A 175 3.51 -32.85 -26.63
N ASN A 176 3.64 -31.92 -27.58
CA ASN A 176 3.76 -30.50 -27.27
C ASN A 176 2.47 -29.95 -26.62
N SER A 177 1.29 -30.39 -27.06
CA SER A 177 0.01 -30.01 -26.46
C SER A 177 -0.16 -30.55 -25.04
N GLN A 178 0.29 -31.78 -24.76
CA GLN A 178 0.28 -32.34 -23.40
C GLN A 178 1.20 -31.56 -22.48
N ARG A 179 2.40 -31.21 -22.95
CA ARG A 179 3.34 -30.36 -22.20
C ARG A 179 2.73 -28.99 -21.91
N LEU A 180 2.13 -28.34 -22.92
CA LEU A 180 1.49 -27.03 -22.76
C LEU A 180 0.26 -27.10 -21.83
N ALA A 181 -0.50 -28.20 -21.87
CA ALA A 181 -1.62 -28.42 -20.97
C ALA A 181 -1.16 -28.60 -19.51
N ALA A 182 -0.09 -29.37 -19.29
CA ALA A 182 0.51 -29.53 -17.96
C ALA A 182 1.05 -28.20 -17.41
N GLU A 183 1.71 -27.40 -18.25
CA GLU A 183 2.18 -26.05 -17.90
C GLU A 183 1.00 -25.11 -17.57
N SER A 184 -0.12 -25.25 -18.28
CA SER A 184 -1.35 -24.48 -18.02
C SER A 184 -2.04 -24.91 -16.72
N GLU A 185 -2.01 -26.20 -16.38
CA GLU A 185 -2.54 -26.73 -15.10
C GLU A 185 -1.69 -26.25 -13.92
N GLU A 186 -0.36 -26.28 -14.05
CA GLU A 186 0.57 -25.73 -13.06
C GLU A 186 0.34 -24.23 -12.83
N MET A 187 0.23 -23.46 -13.92
CA MET A 187 -0.09 -22.04 -13.86
C MET A 187 -1.47 -21.80 -13.21
N GLY A 188 -2.50 -22.58 -13.57
CA GLY A 188 -3.83 -22.52 -12.96
C GLY A 188 -3.83 -22.82 -11.46
N GLY A 189 -3.06 -23.83 -11.04
CA GLY A 189 -2.87 -24.18 -9.63
C GLY A 189 -2.22 -23.06 -8.83
N SER A 190 -1.21 -22.40 -9.39
CA SER A 190 -0.55 -21.25 -8.76
C SER A 190 -1.48 -20.03 -8.61
N ILE A 191 -2.37 -19.81 -9.59
CA ILE A 191 -3.39 -18.75 -9.56
C ILE A 191 -4.41 -19.02 -8.46
N LEU A 192 -4.93 -20.25 -8.34
CA LEU A 192 -5.88 -20.64 -7.29
C LEU A 192 -5.28 -20.48 -5.88
N SER A 193 -4.01 -20.87 -5.71
CA SER A 193 -3.27 -20.67 -4.46
C SER A 193 -3.14 -19.18 -4.11
N SER A 194 -2.81 -18.34 -5.10
CA SER A 194 -2.68 -16.90 -4.95
C SER A 194 -4.01 -16.22 -4.62
N LEU A 195 -5.10 -16.62 -5.27
CA LEU A 195 -6.45 -16.13 -4.97
C LEU A 195 -6.89 -16.49 -3.56
N ARG A 196 -6.56 -17.69 -3.08
CA ARG A 196 -6.84 -18.11 -1.71
C ARG A 196 -6.04 -17.28 -0.70
N MET A 197 -4.77 -17.01 -0.97
CA MET A 197 -3.95 -16.13 -0.14
C MET A 197 -4.48 -14.69 -0.14
N GLN A 198 -4.88 -14.17 -1.30
CA GLN A 198 -5.41 -12.83 -1.48
C GLN A 198 -6.77 -12.65 -0.78
N ARG A 199 -7.61 -13.70 -0.77
CA ARG A 199 -8.85 -13.71 0.01
C ARG A 199 -8.58 -13.58 1.52
N GLY A 200 -7.57 -14.28 2.03
CA GLY A 200 -7.16 -14.14 3.44
C GLY A 200 -6.71 -12.72 3.77
N GLN A 201 -6.00 -12.05 2.86
CA GLN A 201 -5.60 -10.65 3.04
C GLN A 201 -6.81 -9.70 3.05
N LEU A 202 -7.84 -9.95 2.24
CA LEU A 202 -9.08 -9.17 2.25
C LEU A 202 -9.88 -9.37 3.53
N GLU A 203 -9.98 -10.60 4.04
CA GLU A 203 -10.64 -10.89 5.30
C GLU A 203 -9.92 -10.21 6.47
N SER A 204 -8.59 -10.26 6.52
CA SER A 204 -7.81 -9.55 7.55
C SER A 204 -7.90 -8.03 7.43
N ALA A 205 -7.91 -7.48 6.22
CA ALA A 205 -8.11 -6.04 6.02
C ALA A 205 -9.53 -5.61 6.45
N ASN A 206 -10.53 -6.47 6.30
CA ASN A 206 -11.89 -6.20 6.74
C ASN A 206 -12.01 -6.24 8.27
N GLU A 207 -11.36 -7.20 8.93
CA GLU A 207 -11.27 -7.27 10.39
C GLU A 207 -10.53 -6.05 10.98
N GLU A 208 -9.46 -5.59 10.31
CA GLU A 208 -8.75 -4.36 10.67
C GLU A 208 -9.62 -3.10 10.48
N LEU A 209 -10.43 -3.05 9.41
CA LEU A 209 -11.40 -1.96 9.18
C LEU A 209 -12.51 -1.93 10.25
N GLU A 210 -13.06 -3.09 10.61
CA GLU A 210 -14.07 -3.19 11.67
C GLU A 210 -13.50 -2.73 13.03
N GLN A 211 -12.26 -3.12 13.32
CA GLN A 211 -11.57 -2.68 14.54
C GLN A 211 -11.25 -1.18 14.50
N ALA A 212 -10.87 -0.64 13.34
CA ALA A 212 -10.62 0.79 13.14
C ALA A 212 -11.90 1.62 13.33
N ASP A 213 -13.04 1.18 12.78
CA ASP A 213 -14.35 1.82 12.98
C ASP A 213 -14.76 1.84 14.46
N GLY A 214 -14.52 0.75 15.19
CA GLY A 214 -14.72 0.69 16.63
C GLY A 214 -13.84 1.68 17.40
N SER A 215 -12.59 1.89 16.97
CA SER A 215 -11.67 2.85 17.58
C SER A 215 -12.04 4.31 17.26
N ILE A 216 -12.56 4.58 16.07
CA ILE A 216 -13.08 5.89 15.64
C ILE A 216 -14.32 6.25 16.46
N ALA A 217 -15.23 5.30 16.68
CA ALA A 217 -16.40 5.50 17.53
C ALA A 217 -15.99 5.89 18.97
N LYS A 218 -15.01 5.19 19.56
CA LYS A 218 -14.47 5.51 20.90
C LYS A 218 -13.78 6.88 20.93
N ALA A 219 -12.99 7.21 19.90
CA ALA A 219 -12.32 8.51 19.77
C ALA A 219 -13.33 9.67 19.60
N SER A 220 -14.45 9.44 18.93
CA SER A 220 -15.50 10.44 18.75
C SER A 220 -16.16 10.82 20.09
N VAL A 221 -16.34 9.85 21.00
CA VAL A 221 -16.93 10.07 22.33
C VAL A 221 -16.01 10.92 23.21
N THR A 222 -14.70 10.62 23.20
CA THR A 222 -13.71 11.40 23.97
C THR A 222 -13.53 12.81 23.39
N LEU A 223 -13.52 12.94 22.06
CA LEU A 223 -13.48 14.23 21.39
C LEU A 223 -14.71 15.08 21.72
N LYS A 224 -15.91 14.49 21.71
CA LYS A 224 -17.16 15.19 22.06
C LYS A 224 -17.16 15.70 23.52
N LYS A 225 -16.51 14.96 24.43
CA LYS A 225 -16.26 15.41 25.81
C LYS A 225 -15.31 16.61 25.83
N MET A 226 -14.17 16.52 25.12
CA MET A 226 -13.17 17.61 25.03
C MET A 226 -13.71 18.89 24.37
N VAL A 227 -14.55 18.77 23.34
CA VAL A 227 -15.22 19.92 22.68
C VAL A 227 -16.13 20.66 23.66
N ARG A 228 -16.86 19.92 24.51
CA ARG A 228 -17.74 20.52 25.52
C ARG A 228 -16.95 21.26 26.62
N LEU A 229 -15.79 20.73 27.02
CA LEU A 229 -14.86 21.39 27.93
C LEU A 229 -14.30 22.69 27.34
N ALA A 230 -13.93 22.68 26.06
CA ALA A 230 -13.43 23.86 25.37
C ALA A 230 -14.49 24.98 25.28
N TYR A 231 -15.75 24.62 25.08
CA TYR A 231 -16.86 25.60 25.04
C TYR A 231 -17.09 26.27 26.40
N ARG A 232 -17.07 25.47 27.50
CA ARG A 232 -17.21 26.00 28.87
C ARG A 232 -16.09 26.99 29.20
N GLN A 233 -14.85 26.66 28.85
CA GLN A 233 -13.70 27.54 29.09
C GLN A 233 -13.81 28.86 28.30
N ARG A 234 -14.27 28.81 27.04
CA ARG A 234 -14.48 30.00 26.21
C ARG A 234 -15.58 30.91 26.75
N ILE A 235 -16.70 30.36 27.22
CA ILE A 235 -17.79 31.16 27.83
C ILE A 235 -17.30 31.88 29.09
N MET A 236 -16.54 31.19 29.94
CA MET A 236 -15.99 31.80 31.17
C MET A 236 -15.09 33.01 30.85
N LEU A 237 -14.27 32.90 29.79
CA LEU A 237 -13.41 34.00 29.36
C LEU A 237 -14.21 35.21 28.88
N ILE A 238 -15.24 34.99 28.06
CA ILE A 238 -16.11 36.06 27.56
C ILE A 238 -16.86 36.73 28.73
N GLY A 239 -17.39 35.94 29.67
CA GLY A 239 -18.09 36.45 30.84
C GLY A 239 -17.21 37.34 31.72
N PHE A 240 -15.95 36.94 31.94
CA PHE A 240 -14.97 37.75 32.67
C PHE A 240 -14.69 39.09 31.96
N GLY A 241 -14.54 39.07 30.63
CA GLY A 241 -14.35 40.29 29.84
C GLY A 241 -15.53 41.25 29.95
N ILE A 242 -16.77 40.75 29.88
CA ILE A 242 -17.98 41.56 30.03
C ILE A 242 -18.07 42.15 31.45
N ALA A 243 -17.77 41.36 32.48
CA ALA A 243 -17.80 41.84 33.87
C ALA A 243 -16.80 42.99 34.09
N LEU A 244 -15.58 42.88 33.54
CA LEU A 244 -14.59 43.97 33.58
C LEU A 244 -15.08 45.20 32.83
N MET A 245 -15.72 45.03 31.67
CA MET A 245 -16.26 46.14 30.90
C MET A 245 -17.34 46.91 31.69
N ILE A 246 -18.26 46.19 32.34
CA ILE A 246 -19.30 46.78 33.21
C ILE A 246 -18.66 47.51 34.40
N LEU A 247 -17.63 46.93 35.03
CA LEU A 247 -16.92 47.56 36.15
C LEU A 247 -16.32 48.91 35.74
N ILE A 248 -15.67 48.97 34.57
CA ILE A 248 -15.08 50.22 34.04
C ILE A 248 -16.16 51.28 33.82
N VAL A 249 -17.31 50.90 33.24
CA VAL A 249 -18.44 51.82 33.03
C VAL A 249 -19.00 52.33 34.35
N LEU A 250 -19.15 51.46 35.36
CA LEU A 250 -19.61 51.83 36.70
C LEU A 250 -18.67 52.85 37.37
N ILE A 251 -17.36 52.63 37.29
CA ILE A 251 -16.37 53.55 37.82
C ILE A 251 -16.46 54.91 37.11
N LEU A 252 -16.58 54.92 35.78
CA LEU A 252 -16.72 56.16 35.01
C LEU A 252 -17.99 56.92 35.39
N TRP A 253 -19.11 56.21 35.56
CA TRP A 253 -20.38 56.81 35.96
C TRP A 253 -20.31 57.44 37.35
N HIS A 254 -19.74 56.72 38.33
CA HIS A 254 -19.58 57.23 39.69
C HIS A 254 -18.55 58.36 39.78
N LYS A 255 -17.57 58.43 38.87
CA LYS A 255 -16.58 59.52 38.84
C LYS A 255 -17.15 60.79 38.20
N LEU A 256 -18.05 60.65 37.23
CA LEU A 256 -18.60 61.77 36.46
C LEU A 256 -19.85 62.40 37.11
N LYS A 257 -20.52 61.65 37.99
CA LYS A 257 -21.63 62.11 38.82
C LYS A 257 -21.10 62.66 40.15
#